data_AF-A0A661UM76-F1
#
_entry.id   AF-A0A661UM76-F1
#
_cell.length_a   1.000
_cell.length_b   1.000
_cell.length_c   1.000
_cell.angle_alpha   90.00
_cell.angle_beta   90.00
_cell.angle_gamma   90.00
#
_symmetry.space_group_name_H-M   'P 1'
#
loop_
_entity.id
_entity.type
_entity.pdbx_description
1 polymer ?
#
loop_
_entity_poly.entity_id
_entity_poly.type
_entity_poly.pdbx_seq_one_letter_code
_entity_poly.pdbx_strand_id
1 'polypeptide(L)'
;MKKTIIIVILLALHFSISARTDWLGKDKVMHFAGSAFITYWNYGVSRDIMGNSKKESIYFSVSVTSILGFGKETSDKFLKKTKFSWKDIVYDIAGISAGLIIINNSR
;
A
#
# COMPACT_ATOMS: atom_id res chain seq x y z
N MET A 1 -8.16 21.25 4.34
CA MET A 1 -7.27 20.19 4.87
C MET A 1 -7.30 18.91 4.04
N LYS A 2 -8.45 18.24 3.83
CA LYS A 2 -8.53 16.98 3.06
C LYS A 2 -8.00 17.08 1.61
N LYS A 3 -8.34 18.16 0.88
CA LYS A 3 -7.85 18.40 -0.50
C LYS A 3 -6.34 18.63 -0.56
N THR A 4 -5.77 19.27 0.45
CA THR A 4 -4.33 19.58 0.53
C THR A 4 -3.50 18.30 0.69
N ILE A 5 -3.97 17.32 1.47
CA ILE A 5 -3.31 16.03 1.64
C ILE A 5 -3.26 15.25 0.32
N ILE A 6 -4.37 15.20 -0.42
CA ILE A 6 -4.43 14.50 -1.71
C ILE A 6 -3.46 15.14 -2.72
N ILE A 7 -3.40 16.48 -2.77
CA ILE A 7 -2.49 17.20 -3.66
C ILE A 7 -1.02 16.93 -3.30
N VAL A 8 -0.68 16.88 -2.01
CA VAL A 8 0.68 16.55 -1.55
C VAL A 8 1.06 15.12 -1.92
N ILE A 9 0.13 14.16 -1.80
CA ILE A 9 0.34 12.78 -2.24
C ILE A 9 0.58 12.74 -3.75
N LEU A 10 -0.25 13.41 -4.55
CA LEU A 10 -0.11 13.44 -6.01
C LEU A 10 1.22 14.07 -6.45
N LEU A 11 1.66 15.14 -5.79
CA LEU A 11 2.96 15.79 -6.05
C LEU A 11 4.14 14.90 -5.68
N ALA A 12 4.08 14.20 -4.54
CA ALA A 12 5.11 13.26 -4.11
C ALA A 12 5.22 12.05 -5.05
N LEU A 13 4.08 11.56 -5.57
CA LEU A 13 4.03 10.50 -6.58
C LEU A 13 4.68 10.96 -7.89
N HIS A 14 4.41 12.20 -8.33
CA HIS A 14 4.99 12.76 -9.55
C HIS A 14 6.52 12.87 -9.47
N PHE A 15 7.05 13.39 -8.35
CA PHE A 15 8.49 13.52 -8.14
C PHE A 15 9.20 12.16 -8.07
N SER A 16 8.54 11.14 -7.51
CA SER A 16 9.08 9.79 -7.38
C SER A 16 9.20 9.05 -8.71
N ILE A 17 8.39 9.40 -9.72
CA ILE A 17 8.44 8.77 -11.05
C ILE A 17 9.67 9.20 -11.84
N SER A 18 10.15 10.43 -11.65
CA SER A 18 11.26 11.01 -12.42
C SER A 18 12.64 10.79 -11.80
N ALA A 19 12.70 10.33 -10.55
CA ALA A 19 13.96 10.10 -9.87
C ALA A 19 14.60 8.75 -10.27
N ARG A 20 15.93 8.71 -10.22
CA ARG A 20 16.75 7.53 -10.58
C ARG A 20 17.43 6.91 -9.37
N THR A 21 16.86 7.10 -8.18
CA THR A 21 17.39 6.48 -6.97
C THR A 21 16.58 5.24 -6.65
N ASP A 22 17.20 4.27 -5.99
CA ASP A 22 16.50 3.09 -5.48
C ASP A 22 15.32 3.41 -4.55
N TRP A 23 15.23 4.65 -4.06
CA TRP A 23 14.19 5.12 -3.16
C TRP A 23 13.07 5.86 -3.88
N LEU A 24 13.30 6.43 -5.05
CA LEU A 24 12.34 7.26 -5.75
C LEU A 24 12.32 6.79 -7.20
N GLY A 25 11.56 5.73 -7.44
CA GLY A 25 11.38 5.15 -8.78
C GLY A 25 9.96 4.64 -8.97
N LYS A 26 9.60 4.38 -10.22
CA LYS A 26 8.26 3.88 -10.62
C LYS A 26 7.82 2.66 -9.79
N ASP A 27 8.73 1.74 -9.53
CA ASP A 27 8.49 0.54 -8.74
C ASP A 27 7.97 0.88 -7.32
N LYS A 28 8.57 1.86 -6.65
CA LYS A 28 8.17 2.31 -5.30
C LYS A 28 6.79 2.94 -5.28
N VAL A 29 6.45 3.68 -6.34
CA VAL A 29 5.09 4.23 -6.53
C VAL A 29 4.06 3.11 -6.67
N MET A 30 4.40 2.04 -7.40
CA MET A 30 3.51 0.89 -7.57
C MET A 30 3.30 0.14 -6.25
N HIS A 31 4.35 -0.04 -5.43
CA HIS A 31 4.23 -0.61 -4.08
C HIS A 31 3.29 0.22 -3.20
N PHE A 32 3.50 1.53 -3.13
CA PHE A 32 2.64 2.41 -2.34
C PHE A 32 1.18 2.41 -2.82
N ALA A 33 0.97 2.69 -4.10
CA ALA A 33 -0.38 2.81 -4.66
C ALA A 33 -1.12 1.47 -4.64
N GLY A 34 -0.42 0.38 -4.97
CA GLY A 34 -0.95 -0.98 -4.91
C GLY A 34 -1.36 -1.36 -3.49
N SER A 35 -0.47 -1.16 -2.50
CA SER A 35 -0.77 -1.47 -1.10
C SER A 35 -1.90 -0.61 -0.55
N ALA A 36 -1.99 0.68 -0.89
CA ALA A 36 -3.11 1.54 -0.52
C ALA A 36 -4.44 1.03 -1.11
N PHE A 37 -4.45 0.70 -2.40
CA PHE A 37 -5.62 0.19 -3.10
C PHE A 37 -6.08 -1.15 -2.53
N ILE A 38 -5.17 -2.12 -2.38
CA ILE A 38 -5.47 -3.46 -1.88
C ILE A 38 -5.99 -3.39 -0.44
N THR A 39 -5.43 -2.51 0.40
CA THR A 39 -5.93 -2.28 1.77
C THR A 39 -7.37 -1.76 1.75
N TYR A 40 -7.63 -0.71 0.97
CA TYR A 40 -8.98 -0.13 0.86
C TYR A 40 -10.00 -1.15 0.31
N TRP A 41 -9.62 -1.89 -0.73
CA TRP A 41 -10.48 -2.88 -1.37
C TRP A 41 -10.81 -4.04 -0.42
N ASN A 42 -9.80 -4.64 0.22
CA ASN A 42 -10.03 -5.74 1.16
C ASN A 42 -10.82 -5.30 2.40
N TYR A 43 -10.68 -4.04 2.83
CA TYR A 43 -11.55 -3.51 3.87
C TYR A 43 -13.01 -3.54 3.41
N GLY A 44 -13.30 -3.10 2.18
CA GLY A 44 -14.64 -3.14 1.63
C GLY A 44 -15.20 -4.55 1.46
N VAL A 45 -14.39 -5.50 1.01
CA VAL A 45 -14.78 -6.92 0.97
C VAL A 45 -15.14 -7.42 2.37
N SER A 46 -14.27 -7.20 3.35
CA SER A 46 -14.53 -7.68 4.72
C SER A 46 -15.71 -6.98 5.38
N ARG A 47 -15.88 -5.68 5.14
CA ARG A 47 -16.91 -4.86 5.81
C ARG A 47 -18.28 -5.01 5.15
N ASP A 48 -18.34 -4.85 3.82
CA ASP A 48 -19.60 -4.71 3.10
C ASP A 48 -20.11 -6.05 2.58
N ILE A 49 -19.22 -6.96 2.20
CA ILE A 49 -19.60 -8.27 1.63
C ILE A 49 -19.66 -9.33 2.73
N MET A 50 -18.66 -9.38 3.61
CA MET A 50 -18.61 -10.39 4.69
C MET A 50 -19.35 -9.95 5.97
N GLY A 51 -19.69 -8.66 6.10
CA GLY A 51 -20.45 -8.14 7.24
C GLY A 51 -19.65 -8.03 8.55
N ASN A 52 -18.32 -8.12 8.51
CA ASN A 52 -17.49 -8.05 9.71
C ASN A 52 -17.50 -6.66 10.37
N SER A 53 -17.12 -6.58 11.65
CA SER A 53 -16.97 -5.29 12.34
C SER A 53 -15.87 -4.42 11.71
N LYS A 54 -15.95 -3.09 11.86
CA LYS A 54 -14.92 -2.15 11.38
C LYS A 54 -13.51 -2.54 11.85
N LYS A 55 -13.38 -2.98 13.11
CA LYS A 55 -12.11 -3.40 13.70
C LYS A 55 -11.57 -4.66 13.02
N GLU A 56 -12.42 -5.67 12.83
CA GLU A 56 -12.04 -6.91 12.13
C GLU A 56 -11.67 -6.65 10.68
N SER A 57 -12.42 -5.80 9.97
CA SER A 57 -12.12 -5.43 8.57
C SER A 57 -10.80 -4.67 8.43
N ILE A 58 -10.44 -3.83 9.40
CA ILE A 58 -9.11 -3.20 9.44
C ILE A 58 -8.03 -4.27 9.61
N TYR A 59 -8.16 -5.18 10.57
CA TYR A 59 -7.16 -6.23 10.76
C TYR A 59 -7.04 -7.15 9.55
N PHE A 60 -8.16 -7.53 8.95
CA PHE A 60 -8.19 -8.35 7.75
C PHE A 60 -7.45 -7.67 6.59
N SER A 61 -7.82 -6.43 6.28
CA SER A 61 -7.24 -5.69 5.15
C SER A 61 -5.74 -5.44 5.32
N VAL A 62 -5.29 -5.05 6.52
CA VAL A 62 -3.87 -4.86 6.84
C VAL A 62 -3.10 -6.17 6.73
N SER A 63 -3.64 -7.26 7.28
CA SER A 63 -2.96 -8.56 7.27
C SER A 63 -2.81 -9.11 5.86
N VAL A 64 -3.88 -9.11 5.07
CA VAL A 64 -3.86 -9.57 3.67
C VAL A 64 -2.86 -8.75 2.84
N THR A 65 -2.91 -7.43 2.94
CA THR A 65 -2.01 -6.55 2.18
C THR A 65 -0.55 -6.76 2.60
N SER A 66 -0.29 -6.88 3.91
CA SER A 66 1.07 -7.13 4.41
C SER A 66 1.63 -8.46 3.91
N ILE A 67 0.82 -9.54 3.95
CA ILE A 67 1.21 -10.85 3.44
C ILE A 67 1.53 -10.79 1.95
N LEU A 68 0.73 -10.04 1.17
CA LEU A 68 0.99 -9.87 -0.27
C LEU A 68 2.29 -9.11 -0.54
N GLY A 69 2.56 -8.02 0.18
CA GLY A 69 3.81 -7.24 0.04
C GLY A 69 5.06 -8.05 0.42
N PHE A 70 5.07 -8.64 1.63
CA PHE A 70 6.16 -9.51 2.08
C PHE A 70 6.31 -10.75 1.18
N GLY A 71 5.19 -11.34 0.75
CA GLY A 71 5.17 -12.49 -0.14
C GLY A 71 5.79 -12.17 -1.50
N LYS A 72 5.50 -11.00 -2.07
CA LYS A 72 6.09 -10.55 -3.34
C LYS A 72 7.60 -10.38 -3.23
N GLU A 73 8.11 -9.73 -2.19
CA GLU A 73 9.56 -9.56 -1.98
C GLU A 73 10.28 -10.89 -1.70
N THR A 74 9.62 -11.78 -0.97
CA THR A 74 10.12 -13.14 -0.72
C THR A 74 10.16 -13.95 -2.03
N SER A 75 9.11 -13.88 -2.82
CA SER A 75 9.01 -14.52 -4.14
C SER A 75 10.08 -14.01 -5.10
N ASP A 76 10.32 -12.71 -5.14
CA ASP A 76 11.37 -12.09 -5.96
C ASP A 76 12.76 -12.63 -5.57
N LYS A 77 13.03 -12.78 -4.27
CA LYS A 77 14.28 -13.39 -3.77
C LYS A 77 14.46 -14.84 -4.22
N PHE A 78 13.42 -15.66 -4.15
CA PHE A 78 13.53 -17.09 -4.43
C PHE A 78 13.39 -17.45 -5.91
N LEU A 79 12.39 -16.88 -6.59
CA LEU A 79 12.05 -17.23 -7.98
C LEU A 79 12.82 -16.41 -9.00
N LYS A 80 12.93 -15.10 -8.78
CA LYS A 80 13.66 -14.20 -9.72
C LYS A 80 15.14 -14.05 -9.37
N LYS A 81 15.58 -14.62 -8.24
CA LYS A 81 16.94 -14.52 -7.70
C LYS A 81 17.41 -13.06 -7.55
N THR A 82 16.46 -12.13 -7.40
CA THR A 82 16.75 -10.72 -7.12
C THR A 82 16.95 -10.52 -5.62
N LYS A 83 17.41 -9.34 -5.19
CA LYS A 83 17.56 -9.05 -3.77
C LYS A 83 16.20 -8.73 -3.15
N PHE A 84 15.97 -9.21 -1.92
CA PHE A 84 14.85 -8.75 -1.11
C PHE A 84 15.01 -7.25 -0.82
N SER A 85 14.00 -6.47 -1.15
CA SER A 85 14.07 -5.02 -1.03
C SER A 85 13.29 -4.54 0.19
N TRP A 86 14.02 -4.22 1.26
CA TRP A 86 13.43 -3.57 2.43
C TRP A 86 12.80 -2.21 2.11
N LYS A 87 13.23 -1.57 1.02
CA LYS A 87 12.66 -0.30 0.55
C LYS A 87 11.22 -0.52 0.09
N ASP A 88 10.95 -1.62 -0.62
CA ASP A 88 9.60 -1.97 -1.07
C ASP A 88 8.65 -2.23 0.09
N ILE A 89 9.12 -2.91 1.13
CA ILE A 89 8.36 -3.10 2.37
C ILE A 89 8.00 -1.75 3.02
N VAL A 90 8.90 -0.76 3.01
CA VAL A 90 8.60 0.58 3.54
C VAL A 90 7.50 1.27 2.73
N TYR A 91 7.55 1.15 1.40
CA TYR A 91 6.51 1.70 0.53
C TYR A 91 5.17 0.97 0.67
N ASP A 92 5.18 -0.34 0.91
CA ASP A 92 3.97 -1.10 1.22
C ASP A 92 3.35 -0.66 2.55
N ILE A 93 4.14 -0.46 3.60
CA ILE A 93 3.66 0.06 4.90
C ILE A 93 3.09 1.47 4.75
N ALA A 94 3.77 2.33 3.99
CA ALA A 94 3.28 3.68 3.70
C ALA A 94 1.95 3.64 2.92
N GLY A 95 1.84 2.72 1.94
CA GLY A 95 0.63 2.47 1.17
C GLY A 95 -0.53 1.98 2.06
N ILE A 96 -0.29 0.98 2.91
CA ILE A 96 -1.28 0.50 3.90
C ILE A 96 -1.76 1.65 4.77
N SER A 97 -0.85 2.47 5.28
CA SER A 97 -1.18 3.63 6.11
C SER A 97 -2.05 4.65 5.35
N ALA A 98 -1.73 4.93 4.09
CA ALA A 98 -2.56 5.77 3.23
C ALA A 98 -3.95 5.17 2.99
N GLY A 99 -4.04 3.85 2.74
CA GLY A 99 -5.31 3.13 2.62
C GLY A 99 -6.17 3.26 3.88
N LEU A 100 -5.59 3.09 5.06
CA LEU A 100 -6.27 3.28 6.35
C LEU A 100 -6.75 4.73 6.56
N ILE A 101 -5.94 5.72 6.17
CA ILE A 101 -6.34 7.13 6.21
C ILE A 101 -7.55 7.36 5.31
N ILE A 102 -7.55 6.81 4.09
CA ILE A 102 -8.68 6.92 3.17
C ILE A 102 -9.92 6.28 3.79
N ILE A 103 -9.82 5.02 4.25
CA ILE A 103 -10.93 4.31 4.93
C ILE A 103 -11.50 5.17 6.05
N ASN A 104 -10.68 5.68 6.97
CA ASN A 104 -11.16 6.45 8.11
C ASN A 104 -11.82 7.79 7.73
N ASN A 105 -11.54 8.31 6.53
CA ASN A 105 -12.10 9.56 6.03
C ASN A 105 -13.31 9.38 5.10
N SER A 106 -13.56 8.16 4.61
CA SER A 106 -14.60 7.89 3.60
C SER A 106 -15.55 6.74 3.94
N ARG A 107 -15.28 5.95 4.99
CA ARG A 107 -16.05 4.74 5.38
C ARG A 107 -16.20 4.61 6.90
#